data_AF-A0A8H4SMI2-F1
#
_entry.id   AF-A0A8H4SMI2-F1
#
_cell.length_a   1.000
_cell.length_b   1.000
_cell.length_c   1.000
_cell.angle_alpha   90.00
_cell.angle_beta   90.00
_cell.angle_gamma   90.00
#
_symmetry.space_group_name_H-M   'P 1'
#
loop_
_entity.id
_entity.type
_entity.pdbx_description
1 polymer ?
#
loop_
_entity_poly.entity_id
_entity_poly.type
_entity_poly.pdbx_seq_one_letter_code
_entity_poly.pdbx_strand_id
1 'polypeptide(L)'
;MENTWRGTYQQCVGTNGSVLDRTNAETTMKGFRWNQSEFPAPIFGSYEAWNLDRSICVDRYSRYAAYGYAEEGKKAQWEDVNWATLQQDCLQRNADRYQHSNIREKTWTLHREQDKGTDEHRLSGEKTETDRNNTAIFNPRTAVVLRTWLDMEYTEDDLYYIRSIIMELSLLSGAEYEVILLVDAKNAELPYPTDKAGLDSLKKSLPLELQDLAVFFNSKMLEDWYPKINVHQAILQYFQPLQIFSRLNPQYDLFWQFEMDSRYTGHFYNFLQQATAFAKQQPRKNLWERNPYFYIPAVHGSWENFTDQVDRSMTGLHSIWGPQPAKGIELGNEAPEPPRPDLDDNSWSWGVGEEADVITWLPQFDPQHTYWPIC
;
A
#
# COMPACT_ATOMS: atom_id res chain seq x y z
N MET A 1 26.12 4.21 -6.82
CA MET A 1 26.59 2.99 -6.17
C MET A 1 25.34 2.16 -5.93
N GLU A 2 25.25 0.96 -6.48
CA GLU A 2 24.12 0.07 -6.17
C GLU A 2 24.22 -0.29 -4.69
N ASN A 3 23.26 0.18 -3.89
CA ASN A 3 23.15 -0.24 -2.50
C ASN A 3 22.91 -1.75 -2.50
N THR A 4 23.91 -2.55 -2.13
CA THR A 4 23.73 -3.99 -1.95
C THR A 4 22.92 -4.22 -0.69
N TRP A 5 21.63 -4.49 -0.88
CA TRP A 5 20.74 -4.90 0.20
C TRP A 5 21.25 -6.17 0.89
N ARG A 6 21.00 -6.28 2.19
CA ARG A 6 21.37 -7.45 2.99
C ARG A 6 20.46 -8.64 2.67
N GLY A 7 21.00 -9.84 2.83
CA GLY A 7 20.26 -11.10 2.77
C GLY A 7 20.13 -11.64 1.35
N THR A 8 19.71 -12.89 1.23
CA THR A 8 19.50 -13.53 -0.08
C THR A 8 18.06 -13.99 -0.21
N TYR A 9 17.43 -13.69 -1.34
CA TYR A 9 16.08 -14.18 -1.64
C TYR A 9 16.04 -15.71 -1.57
N GLN A 10 15.08 -16.23 -0.81
CA GLN A 10 14.73 -17.64 -0.79
C GLN A 10 13.30 -17.83 -1.27
N GLN A 11 13.12 -18.80 -2.16
CA GLN A 11 11.80 -19.12 -2.69
C GLN A 11 10.86 -19.60 -1.57
N CYS A 12 9.67 -19.00 -1.54
CA CYS A 12 8.62 -19.36 -0.60
C CYS A 12 7.85 -20.59 -1.07
N VAL A 13 7.10 -21.20 -0.16
CA VAL A 13 6.27 -22.38 -0.45
C VAL A 13 4.84 -21.95 -0.69
N GLY A 14 4.22 -22.52 -1.72
CA GLY A 14 2.85 -22.27 -2.10
C GLY A 14 1.84 -23.15 -1.38
N THR A 15 0.57 -23.01 -1.76
CA THR A 15 -0.58 -23.70 -1.15
C THR A 15 -0.53 -25.22 -1.26
N ASN A 16 0.17 -25.75 -2.26
CA ASN A 16 0.36 -27.19 -2.48
C ASN A 16 1.64 -27.76 -1.82
N GLY A 17 2.33 -26.98 -0.99
CA GLY A 17 3.59 -27.39 -0.36
C GLY A 17 4.81 -27.37 -1.28
N SER A 18 4.66 -27.02 -2.56
CA SER A 18 5.76 -26.89 -3.51
C SER A 18 6.39 -25.50 -3.45
N VAL A 19 7.66 -25.42 -3.84
CA VAL A 19 8.38 -24.15 -3.95
C VAL A 19 7.81 -23.33 -5.10
N LEU A 20 7.58 -22.04 -4.86
CA LEU A 20 7.06 -21.11 -5.86
C LEU A 20 8.16 -20.67 -6.83
N ASP A 21 7.86 -20.66 -8.11
CA ASP A 21 8.77 -20.23 -9.18
C ASP A 21 8.14 -19.10 -9.99
N ARG A 22 8.86 -17.97 -10.09
CA ARG A 22 8.41 -16.79 -10.85
C ARG A 22 8.36 -17.05 -12.36
N THR A 23 8.94 -18.15 -12.84
CA THR A 23 8.95 -18.53 -14.26
C THR A 23 7.90 -19.59 -14.60
N ASN A 24 7.27 -20.21 -13.58
CA ASN A 24 6.30 -21.27 -13.77
C ASN A 24 4.86 -20.73 -13.86
N ALA A 25 4.15 -21.19 -14.90
CA ALA A 25 2.75 -20.88 -15.19
C ALA A 25 1.76 -21.20 -14.07
N GLU A 26 2.07 -22.24 -13.30
CA GLU A 26 1.18 -22.76 -12.27
C GLU A 26 1.22 -21.92 -11.00
N THR A 27 2.27 -21.11 -10.84
CA THR A 27 2.53 -20.32 -9.62
C THR A 27 2.48 -18.82 -9.85
N THR A 28 2.49 -18.35 -11.10
CA THR A 28 2.41 -16.92 -11.42
C THR A 28 1.53 -16.61 -12.63
N MET A 29 0.99 -15.41 -12.65
CA MET A 29 0.29 -14.80 -13.79
C MET A 29 1.15 -14.87 -15.06
N LYS A 30 0.49 -15.17 -16.19
CA LYS A 30 1.10 -15.12 -17.52
C LYS A 30 0.49 -14.01 -18.35
N GLY A 31 1.38 -13.25 -19.00
CA GLY A 31 1.03 -12.33 -20.07
C GLY A 31 1.40 -12.88 -21.44
N PHE A 32 0.64 -12.49 -22.45
CA PHE A 32 0.99 -12.73 -23.85
C PHE A 32 1.19 -11.40 -24.56
N ARG A 33 2.11 -11.36 -25.53
CA ARG A 33 2.30 -10.16 -26.35
C ARG A 33 1.18 -10.05 -27.38
N TRP A 34 0.59 -8.86 -27.47
CA TRP A 34 -0.42 -8.55 -28.47
C TRP A 34 -0.23 -7.14 -29.01
N ASN A 35 -0.53 -6.94 -30.30
CA ASN A 35 -0.52 -5.62 -30.88
C ASN A 35 -1.79 -4.86 -30.48
N GLN A 36 -1.66 -3.91 -29.58
CA GLN A 36 -2.77 -3.08 -29.09
C GLN A 36 -3.09 -1.88 -30.01
N SER A 37 -2.63 -1.84 -31.26
CA SER A 37 -2.90 -0.71 -32.17
C SER A 37 -4.39 -0.46 -32.45
N GLU A 38 -5.25 -1.46 -32.23
CA GLU A 38 -6.71 -1.36 -32.37
C GLU A 38 -7.42 -0.97 -31.06
N PHE A 39 -6.70 -0.94 -29.92
CA PHE A 39 -7.27 -0.51 -28.65
C PHE A 39 -7.34 1.02 -28.60
N PRO A 40 -8.35 1.59 -27.92
CA PRO A 40 -8.42 3.03 -27.73
C PRO A 40 -7.20 3.52 -26.95
N ALA A 41 -6.68 4.69 -27.34
CA ALA A 41 -5.67 5.36 -26.55
C ALA A 41 -6.20 5.67 -25.14
N PRO A 42 -5.36 5.62 -24.09
CA PRO A 42 -5.79 5.95 -22.74
C PRO A 42 -6.32 7.39 -22.68
N ILE A 43 -7.52 7.56 -22.12
CA ILE A 43 -8.11 8.89 -21.88
C ILE A 43 -7.31 9.61 -20.79
N PHE A 44 -6.98 8.89 -19.72
CA PHE A 44 -6.19 9.38 -18.60
C PHE A 44 -4.95 8.51 -18.39
N GLY A 45 -3.84 9.13 -17.97
CA GLY A 45 -2.60 8.44 -17.69
C GLY A 45 -1.82 8.03 -18.95
N SER A 46 -0.64 7.43 -18.76
CA SER A 46 0.20 6.97 -19.86
C SER A 46 1.05 5.77 -19.45
N TYR A 47 1.06 4.74 -20.30
CA TYR A 47 1.98 3.62 -20.19
C TYR A 47 3.44 4.08 -20.25
N GLU A 48 3.75 5.04 -21.13
CA GLU A 48 5.12 5.56 -21.31
C GLU A 48 5.59 6.31 -20.07
N ALA A 49 4.72 7.16 -19.48
CA ALA A 49 5.07 7.92 -18.29
C ALA A 49 5.43 7.02 -17.10
N TRP A 50 4.76 5.87 -16.97
CA TRP A 50 4.99 4.90 -15.89
C TRP A 50 5.93 3.76 -16.29
N ASN A 51 6.51 3.80 -17.50
CA ASN A 51 7.33 2.72 -18.04
C ASN A 51 6.62 1.34 -18.00
N LEU A 52 5.32 1.31 -18.27
CA LEU A 52 4.51 0.08 -18.34
C LEU A 52 4.55 -0.52 -19.76
N ASP A 53 4.75 -1.84 -19.86
CA ASP A 53 4.73 -2.53 -21.16
C ASP A 53 3.29 -2.68 -21.67
N ARG A 54 2.87 -1.74 -22.52
CA ARG A 54 1.56 -1.77 -23.19
C ARG A 54 1.37 -2.96 -24.13
N SER A 55 2.39 -3.73 -24.47
CA SER A 55 2.24 -4.87 -25.38
C SER A 55 1.81 -6.16 -24.68
N ILE A 56 1.78 -6.16 -23.34
CA ILE A 56 1.39 -7.33 -22.55
C ILE A 56 -0.12 -7.30 -22.31
N CYS A 57 -0.80 -8.35 -22.78
CA CYS A 57 -2.21 -8.61 -22.53
C CYS A 57 -2.37 -9.82 -21.63
N VAL A 58 -3.51 -9.85 -20.92
CA VAL A 58 -3.96 -10.99 -20.14
C VAL A 58 -5.42 -11.27 -20.38
N ASP A 59 -5.77 -12.55 -20.30
CA ASP A 59 -7.16 -12.99 -20.20
C ASP A 59 -7.43 -13.49 -18.77
N ARG A 60 -8.69 -13.88 -18.50
CA ARG A 60 -9.09 -14.35 -17.17
C ARG A 60 -8.29 -15.56 -16.67
N TYR A 61 -7.91 -16.49 -17.55
CA TYR A 61 -7.11 -17.65 -17.16
C TYR A 61 -5.67 -17.25 -16.93
N SER A 62 -5.08 -16.49 -17.84
CA SER A 62 -3.68 -16.08 -17.72
C SER A 62 -3.48 -15.17 -16.50
N ARG A 63 -4.52 -14.44 -16.06
CA ARG A 63 -4.52 -13.61 -14.86
C ARG A 63 -4.75 -14.38 -13.56
N TYR A 64 -5.72 -15.29 -13.52
CA TYR A 64 -6.21 -15.87 -12.25
C TYR A 64 -6.05 -17.38 -12.12
N ALA A 65 -5.60 -18.11 -13.14
CA ALA A 65 -5.52 -19.58 -13.05
C ALA A 65 -4.56 -20.06 -11.96
N ALA A 66 -3.41 -19.39 -11.82
CA ALA A 66 -2.44 -19.64 -10.74
C ALA A 66 -3.00 -19.30 -9.33
N TYR A 67 -4.14 -18.61 -9.26
CA TYR A 67 -4.75 -18.09 -8.03
C TYR A 67 -6.13 -18.69 -7.77
N GLY A 68 -6.45 -19.80 -8.44
CA GLY A 68 -7.62 -20.63 -8.17
C GLY A 68 -8.78 -20.48 -9.16
N TYR A 69 -8.65 -19.65 -10.19
CA TYR A 69 -9.60 -19.66 -11.29
C TYR A 69 -9.42 -20.93 -12.13
N ALA A 70 -10.47 -21.74 -12.25
CA ALA A 70 -10.44 -22.98 -13.02
C ALA A 70 -11.77 -23.23 -13.72
N GLU A 71 -11.73 -24.05 -14.77
CA GLU A 71 -12.95 -24.61 -15.36
C GLU A 71 -13.68 -25.50 -14.36
N GLU A 72 -15.01 -25.60 -14.51
CA GLU A 72 -15.85 -26.44 -13.67
C GLU A 72 -15.28 -27.87 -13.58
N GLY A 73 -15.09 -28.37 -12.34
CA GLY A 73 -14.59 -29.72 -12.07
C GLY A 73 -13.09 -29.86 -11.80
N LYS A 74 -12.29 -28.78 -11.88
CA LYS A 74 -10.84 -28.77 -11.52
C LYS A 74 -10.50 -27.79 -10.38
N LYS A 75 -11.46 -27.46 -9.52
CA LYS A 75 -11.22 -26.55 -8.40
C LYS A 75 -10.29 -27.21 -7.37
N ALA A 76 -9.09 -26.66 -7.21
CA ALA A 76 -8.25 -26.99 -6.06
C ALA A 76 -8.94 -26.49 -4.78
N GLN A 77 -8.68 -27.17 -3.65
CA GLN A 77 -9.24 -26.79 -2.35
C GLN A 77 -8.40 -25.64 -1.78
N TRP A 78 -8.83 -24.41 -2.06
CA TRP A 78 -8.19 -23.19 -1.56
C TRP A 78 -8.79 -22.74 -0.22
N GLU A 79 -9.99 -23.20 0.11
CA GLU A 79 -10.77 -22.80 1.27
C GLU A 79 -10.07 -23.15 2.59
N ASP A 80 -9.25 -24.20 2.59
CA ASP A 80 -8.49 -24.68 3.76
C ASP A 80 -7.10 -24.03 3.89
N VAL A 81 -6.71 -23.17 2.95
CA VAL A 81 -5.39 -22.53 2.94
C VAL A 81 -5.35 -21.41 3.97
N ASN A 82 -4.42 -21.47 4.92
CA ASN A 82 -4.15 -20.32 5.79
C ASN A 82 -3.13 -19.37 5.14
N TRP A 83 -3.63 -18.32 4.48
CA TRP A 83 -2.78 -17.35 3.80
C TRP A 83 -1.88 -16.55 4.73
N ALA A 84 -2.31 -16.30 5.97
CA ALA A 84 -1.48 -15.61 6.96
C ALA A 84 -0.26 -16.45 7.35
N THR A 85 -0.46 -17.76 7.56
CA THR A 85 0.65 -18.70 7.83
C THR A 85 1.64 -18.73 6.67
N LEU A 86 1.17 -18.82 5.42
CA LEU A 86 2.07 -18.82 4.26
C LEU A 86 2.91 -17.55 4.14
N GLN A 87 2.32 -16.38 4.44
CA GLN A 87 3.07 -15.12 4.47
C GLN A 87 4.13 -15.12 5.58
N GLN A 88 3.78 -15.61 6.78
CA GLN A 88 4.72 -15.71 7.90
C GLN A 88 5.86 -16.69 7.63
N ASP A 89 5.57 -17.86 7.05
CA ASP A 89 6.58 -18.84 6.68
C ASP A 89 7.52 -18.29 5.59
N CYS A 90 6.97 -17.52 4.65
CA CYS A 90 7.75 -16.83 3.63
C CYS A 90 8.67 -15.76 4.23
N LEU A 91 8.19 -14.99 5.20
CA LEU A 91 9.01 -14.05 5.98
C LEU A 91 10.14 -14.76 6.71
N GLN A 92 9.84 -15.87 7.41
CA GLN A 92 10.85 -16.60 8.17
C GLN A 92 11.99 -17.10 7.27
N ARG A 93 11.68 -17.54 6.05
CA ARG A 93 12.68 -17.97 5.05
C ARG A 93 13.54 -16.82 4.52
N ASN A 94 13.01 -15.61 4.52
CA ASN A 94 13.63 -14.41 3.96
C ASN A 94 14.04 -13.40 5.05
N ALA A 95 14.09 -13.81 6.32
CA ALA A 95 14.18 -12.90 7.46
C ALA A 95 15.49 -12.09 7.48
N ASP A 96 16.57 -12.63 6.90
CA ASP A 96 17.88 -11.97 6.78
C ASP A 96 17.88 -10.74 5.85
N ARG A 97 16.82 -10.57 5.06
CA ARG A 97 16.59 -9.39 4.20
C ARG A 97 15.99 -8.20 4.94
N TYR A 98 15.39 -8.43 6.10
CA TYR A 98 14.63 -7.43 6.84
C TYR A 98 15.25 -7.16 8.21
N GLN A 99 14.97 -5.98 8.76
CA GLN A 99 15.46 -5.62 10.08
C GLN A 99 14.71 -6.40 11.17
N HIS A 100 15.39 -7.35 11.81
CA HIS A 100 14.79 -8.26 12.81
C HIS A 100 14.16 -7.54 14.01
N SER A 101 14.69 -6.39 14.45
CA SER A 101 14.13 -5.63 15.59
C SER A 101 12.70 -5.14 15.35
N ASN A 102 12.26 -5.16 14.09
CA ASN A 102 10.97 -4.62 13.70
C ASN A 102 9.89 -5.70 13.72
N ILE A 103 10.18 -7.00 13.66
CA ILE A 103 9.13 -8.04 13.57
C ILE A 103 8.38 -8.16 14.92
N ARG A 104 7.08 -7.83 14.91
CA ARG A 104 6.20 -7.82 16.09
C ARG A 104 5.14 -8.91 16.03
N GLU A 105 4.53 -9.20 17.18
CA GLU A 105 3.31 -10.01 17.23
C GLU A 105 2.17 -9.33 16.46
N LYS A 106 1.31 -10.16 15.87
CA LYS A 106 0.18 -9.69 15.07
C LYS A 106 -0.83 -8.91 15.92
N THR A 107 -1.16 -7.71 15.46
CA THR A 107 -2.28 -6.91 15.97
C THR A 107 -3.60 -7.46 15.43
N TRP A 108 -4.55 -7.83 16.30
CA TRP A 108 -5.87 -8.35 15.88
C TRP A 108 -6.97 -7.30 15.86
N THR A 109 -6.85 -6.28 16.70
CA THR A 109 -7.80 -5.19 16.88
C THR A 109 -7.04 -3.88 17.08
N LEU A 110 -7.69 -2.74 16.83
CA LEU A 110 -7.07 -1.41 16.89
C LEU A 110 -7.35 -0.67 18.21
N HIS A 111 -7.34 -1.36 19.35
CA HIS A 111 -7.58 -0.72 20.65
C HIS A 111 -6.45 0.24 21.02
N ARG A 112 -6.81 1.40 21.58
CA ARG A 112 -5.85 2.47 21.90
C ARG A 112 -4.85 2.08 22.99
N GLU A 113 -5.21 1.17 23.88
CA GLU A 113 -4.32 0.66 24.94
C GLU A 113 -3.07 -0.03 24.37
N GLN A 114 -3.15 -0.56 23.15
CA GLN A 114 -2.02 -1.20 22.48
C GLN A 114 -0.92 -0.20 22.09
N ASP A 115 -1.24 1.11 22.04
CA ASP A 115 -0.27 2.17 21.77
C ASP A 115 0.70 2.39 22.94
N LYS A 116 0.34 2.01 24.18
CA LYS A 116 1.23 2.25 25.33
C LYS A 116 2.57 1.51 25.22
N GLY A 117 2.63 0.41 24.47
CA GLY A 117 3.87 -0.31 24.17
C GLY A 117 4.66 0.26 22.98
N THR A 118 4.07 1.14 22.15
CA THR A 118 4.76 1.67 20.95
C THR A 118 5.68 2.84 21.30
N ASP A 119 5.28 3.73 22.24
CA ASP A 119 6.07 4.90 22.64
C ASP A 119 7.35 4.53 23.42
N GLU A 120 7.29 3.55 24.35
CA GLU A 120 8.49 3.04 25.05
C GLU A 120 9.52 2.46 24.06
N HIS A 121 9.06 1.86 22.97
CA HIS A 121 9.92 1.30 21.93
C HIS A 121 10.43 2.34 20.94
N ARG A 122 9.65 3.37 20.60
CA ARG A 122 10.15 4.54 19.82
C ARG A 122 11.29 5.25 20.55
N LEU A 123 11.13 5.47 21.85
CA LEU A 123 12.18 6.02 22.72
C LEU A 123 13.38 5.07 22.88
N SER A 124 13.19 3.75 22.76
CA SER A 124 14.29 2.79 22.74
C SER A 124 15.02 2.74 21.40
N GLY A 125 14.30 2.96 20.28
CA GLY A 125 14.84 3.05 18.93
C GLY A 125 15.72 4.29 18.74
N GLU A 126 15.33 5.43 19.32
CA GLU A 126 16.18 6.61 19.42
C GLU A 126 17.44 6.38 20.28
N LYS A 127 17.38 5.50 21.29
CA LYS A 127 18.54 5.14 22.13
C LYS A 127 19.50 4.13 21.48
N THR A 128 19.15 3.54 20.35
CA THR A 128 20.07 2.75 19.52
C THR A 128 20.85 3.60 18.52
N GLU A 129 21.31 4.79 18.93
CA GLU A 129 22.43 5.50 18.27
C GLU A 129 23.76 4.70 18.33
N THR A 130 23.79 3.56 19.03
CA THR A 130 24.95 2.67 19.09
C THR A 130 25.17 1.81 17.83
N ASP A 131 24.25 1.79 16.86
CA ASP A 131 24.40 1.04 15.60
C ASP A 131 24.82 1.91 14.40
N ARG A 132 25.38 3.11 14.62
CA ARG A 132 26.06 3.89 13.57
C ARG A 132 27.29 3.18 12.95
N ASN A 133 27.65 2.00 13.43
CA ASN A 133 28.73 1.16 12.88
C ASN A 133 28.24 -0.02 12.01
N ASN A 134 26.93 -0.21 11.80
CA ASN A 134 26.42 -1.30 10.96
C ASN A 134 26.04 -0.76 9.57
N THR A 135 26.91 -0.99 8.59
CA THR A 135 26.74 -0.60 7.17
C THR A 135 25.70 -1.44 6.41
N ALA A 136 24.86 -2.20 7.10
CA ALA A 136 23.91 -3.13 6.49
C ALA A 136 22.60 -2.42 6.12
N ILE A 137 22.29 -2.36 4.83
CA ILE A 137 21.06 -1.76 4.31
C ILE A 137 20.02 -2.89 4.15
N PHE A 138 18.92 -2.85 4.89
CA PHE A 138 17.84 -3.85 4.85
C PHE A 138 16.71 -3.43 3.92
N ASN A 139 16.03 -4.39 3.28
CA ASN A 139 14.85 -4.10 2.48
C ASN A 139 13.74 -3.50 3.36
N PRO A 140 12.99 -2.49 2.86
CA PRO A 140 11.81 -2.00 3.56
C PRO A 140 10.72 -3.07 3.57
N ARG A 141 9.91 -3.08 4.63
CA ARG A 141 8.75 -3.97 4.75
C ARG A 141 7.47 -3.18 4.54
N THR A 142 6.63 -3.64 3.62
CA THR A 142 5.42 -2.89 3.20
C THR A 142 4.14 -3.62 3.60
N ALA A 143 3.20 -2.92 4.24
CA ALA A 143 1.85 -3.43 4.46
C ALA A 143 0.93 -3.08 3.30
N VAL A 144 0.16 -4.04 2.80
CA VAL A 144 -0.90 -3.84 1.82
C VAL A 144 -2.23 -4.13 2.49
N VAL A 145 -2.97 -3.08 2.79
CA VAL A 145 -4.21 -3.12 3.55
C VAL A 145 -5.39 -3.11 2.59
N LEU A 146 -6.11 -4.24 2.54
CA LEU A 146 -7.38 -4.33 1.83
C LEU A 146 -8.52 -4.03 2.81
N ARG A 147 -9.35 -3.05 2.49
CA ARG A 147 -10.45 -2.65 3.36
C ARG A 147 -11.71 -3.42 3.07
N THR A 148 -12.28 -4.02 4.12
CA THR A 148 -13.49 -4.83 4.07
C THR A 148 -14.41 -4.46 5.23
N TRP A 149 -15.59 -5.08 5.30
CA TRP A 149 -16.54 -4.92 6.40
C TRP A 149 -17.11 -6.28 6.82
N LEU A 150 -17.56 -6.39 8.07
CA LEU A 150 -17.89 -7.66 8.73
C LEU A 150 -18.95 -8.52 8.02
N ASP A 151 -19.90 -7.88 7.36
CA ASP A 151 -21.03 -8.47 6.62
C ASP A 151 -20.83 -8.40 5.09
N MET A 152 -19.59 -8.22 4.63
CA MET A 152 -19.25 -8.31 3.21
C MET A 152 -19.41 -9.75 2.71
N GLU A 153 -20.16 -9.93 1.62
CA GLU A 153 -20.19 -11.20 0.90
C GLU A 153 -18.95 -11.32 0.01
N TYR A 154 -18.11 -12.31 0.27
CA TYR A 154 -16.93 -12.59 -0.55
C TYR A 154 -17.32 -13.51 -1.71
N THR A 155 -17.29 -12.98 -2.93
CA THR A 155 -17.53 -13.76 -4.14
C THR A 155 -16.28 -14.55 -4.55
N GLU A 156 -16.41 -15.51 -5.48
CA GLU A 156 -15.24 -16.22 -6.01
C GLU A 156 -14.23 -15.26 -6.67
N ASP A 157 -14.71 -14.19 -7.33
CA ASP A 157 -13.86 -13.16 -7.92
C ASP A 157 -13.04 -12.41 -6.87
N ASP A 158 -13.67 -12.05 -5.74
CA ASP A 158 -12.96 -11.40 -4.62
C ASP A 158 -11.83 -12.29 -4.09
N LEU A 159 -12.09 -13.60 -3.98
CA LEU A 159 -11.08 -14.55 -3.52
C LEU A 159 -9.93 -14.67 -4.54
N TYR A 160 -10.21 -14.80 -5.84
CA TYR A 160 -9.15 -14.81 -6.87
C TYR A 160 -8.30 -13.55 -6.83
N TYR A 161 -8.95 -12.40 -6.62
CA TYR A 161 -8.28 -11.11 -6.50
C TYR A 161 -7.37 -11.06 -5.27
N ILE A 162 -7.89 -11.35 -4.08
CA ILE A 162 -7.10 -11.34 -2.82
C ILE A 162 -5.93 -12.33 -2.91
N ARG A 163 -6.19 -13.57 -3.35
CA ARG A 163 -5.16 -14.60 -3.54
C ARG A 163 -4.06 -14.13 -4.48
N SER A 164 -4.42 -13.46 -5.57
CA SER A 164 -3.45 -12.92 -6.51
C SER A 164 -2.54 -11.87 -5.88
N ILE A 165 -3.09 -10.97 -5.05
CA ILE A 165 -2.31 -9.94 -4.35
C ILE A 165 -1.33 -10.60 -3.39
N ILE A 166 -1.78 -11.59 -2.60
CA ILE A 166 -0.93 -12.31 -1.63
C ILE A 166 0.18 -13.08 -2.34
N MET A 167 -0.15 -13.79 -3.41
CA MET A 167 0.83 -14.56 -4.18
C MET A 167 1.87 -13.65 -4.82
N GLU A 168 1.45 -12.59 -5.50
CA GLU A 168 2.33 -11.70 -6.27
C GLU A 168 3.17 -10.78 -5.37
N LEU A 169 2.57 -10.23 -4.32
CA LEU A 169 3.23 -9.25 -3.44
C LEU A 169 3.93 -9.91 -2.26
N SER A 170 3.36 -10.91 -1.61
CA SER A 170 3.95 -11.46 -0.39
C SER A 170 4.80 -12.69 -0.68
N LEU A 171 4.23 -13.72 -1.33
CA LEU A 171 4.93 -15.00 -1.45
C LEU A 171 6.03 -14.97 -2.53
N LEU A 172 5.71 -14.50 -3.74
CA LEU A 172 6.66 -14.47 -4.84
C LEU A 172 7.79 -13.45 -4.62
N SER A 173 7.53 -12.34 -3.92
CA SER A 173 8.56 -11.33 -3.59
C SER A 173 9.52 -11.78 -2.48
N GLY A 174 9.19 -12.81 -1.71
CA GLY A 174 9.94 -13.19 -0.52
C GLY A 174 9.65 -12.30 0.68
N ALA A 175 8.37 -12.02 0.90
CA ALA A 175 7.81 -11.23 2.00
C ALA A 175 8.19 -9.74 2.02
N GLU A 176 8.41 -9.12 0.85
CA GLU A 176 8.60 -7.65 0.75
C GLU A 176 7.32 -6.92 1.16
N TYR A 177 6.19 -7.57 0.92
CA TYR A 177 4.88 -7.10 1.32
C TYR A 177 4.21 -8.11 2.26
N GLU A 178 3.31 -7.61 3.10
CA GLU A 178 2.32 -8.41 3.82
C GLU A 178 0.93 -7.85 3.53
N VAL A 179 0.00 -8.72 3.13
CA VAL A 179 -1.38 -8.37 2.85
C VAL A 179 -2.21 -8.59 4.11
N ILE A 180 -2.97 -7.57 4.48
CA ILE A 180 -3.82 -7.51 5.67
C ILE A 180 -5.24 -7.16 5.25
N LEU A 181 -6.24 -7.78 5.88
CA LEU A 181 -7.63 -7.37 5.75
C LEU A 181 -7.99 -6.45 6.93
N LEU A 182 -8.23 -5.18 6.67
CA LEU A 182 -8.69 -4.24 7.68
C LEU A 182 -10.21 -4.18 7.66
N VAL A 183 -10.83 -4.86 8.63
CA VAL A 183 -12.27 -5.15 8.66
C VAL A 183 -13.00 -4.15 9.54
N ASP A 184 -13.91 -3.38 8.95
CA ASP A 184 -14.84 -2.53 9.67
C ASP A 184 -15.97 -3.38 10.27
N ALA A 185 -15.98 -3.49 11.60
CA ALA A 185 -17.01 -4.16 12.37
C ALA A 185 -18.20 -3.25 12.72
N LYS A 186 -18.24 -2.03 12.17
CA LYS A 186 -19.31 -1.05 12.29
C LYS A 186 -19.59 -0.71 13.76
N ASN A 187 -20.70 -1.21 14.29
CA ASN A 187 -21.16 -0.99 15.66
C ASN A 187 -20.98 -2.21 16.56
N ALA A 188 -20.38 -3.31 16.07
CA ALA A 188 -20.17 -4.51 16.87
C ALA A 188 -19.17 -4.22 18.00
N GLU A 189 -19.43 -4.77 19.19
CA GLU A 189 -18.44 -4.74 20.27
C GLU A 189 -17.29 -5.69 19.94
N LEU A 190 -16.08 -5.14 19.90
CA LEU A 190 -14.90 -5.90 19.55
C LEU A 190 -14.20 -6.44 20.80
N PRO A 191 -13.78 -7.72 20.80
CA PRO A 191 -13.05 -8.31 21.91
C PRO A 191 -11.71 -7.60 22.10
N TYR A 192 -11.24 -7.57 23.34
CA TYR A 192 -9.88 -7.14 23.63
C TYR A 192 -8.87 -8.19 23.12
N PRO A 193 -7.60 -7.82 22.86
CA PRO A 193 -6.59 -8.76 22.38
C PRO A 193 -6.37 -9.99 23.28
N THR A 194 -6.70 -9.86 24.57
CA THR A 194 -6.60 -10.94 25.56
C THR A 194 -7.76 -11.96 25.49
N ASP A 195 -8.88 -11.60 24.87
CA ASP A 195 -10.04 -12.48 24.70
C ASP A 195 -9.93 -13.29 23.40
N LYS A 196 -9.21 -14.42 23.51
CA LYS A 196 -9.00 -15.34 22.38
C LYS A 196 -10.29 -15.94 21.85
N ALA A 197 -11.23 -16.29 22.73
CA ALA A 197 -12.49 -16.91 22.33
C ALA A 197 -13.39 -15.93 21.56
N GLY A 198 -13.45 -14.67 22.00
CA GLY A 198 -14.13 -13.60 21.29
C GLY A 198 -13.52 -13.36 19.91
N LEU A 199 -12.18 -13.29 19.82
CA LEU A 199 -11.47 -13.13 18.54
C LEU A 199 -11.74 -14.29 17.59
N ASP A 200 -11.66 -15.54 18.05
CA ASP A 200 -11.95 -16.72 17.24
C ASP A 200 -13.40 -16.75 16.77
N SER A 201 -14.34 -16.27 17.59
CA SER A 201 -15.74 -16.12 17.17
C SER A 201 -15.90 -15.05 16.09
N LEU A 202 -15.21 -13.92 16.24
CA LEU A 202 -15.29 -12.80 15.30
C LEU A 202 -14.74 -13.19 13.93
N LYS A 203 -13.59 -13.89 13.89
CA LYS A 203 -12.96 -14.36 12.66
C LYS A 203 -13.84 -15.27 11.81
N LYS A 204 -14.73 -16.05 12.43
CA LYS A 204 -15.64 -16.96 11.72
C LYS A 204 -16.65 -16.26 10.80
N SER A 205 -16.78 -14.94 10.90
CA SER A 205 -17.52 -14.12 9.93
C SER A 205 -16.84 -14.05 8.56
N LEU A 206 -15.54 -14.36 8.47
CA LEU A 206 -14.75 -14.31 7.25
C LEU A 206 -14.58 -15.72 6.66
N PRO A 207 -14.37 -15.84 5.33
CA PRO A 207 -13.94 -17.08 4.70
C PRO A 207 -12.74 -17.69 5.42
N LEU A 208 -12.74 -19.02 5.58
CA LEU A 208 -11.74 -19.73 6.38
C LEU A 208 -10.31 -19.35 5.99
N GLU A 209 -10.03 -19.23 4.69
CA GLU A 209 -8.70 -18.89 4.17
C GLU A 209 -8.21 -17.48 4.55
N LEU A 210 -9.13 -16.57 4.90
CA LEU A 210 -8.86 -15.15 5.15
C LEU A 210 -8.86 -14.77 6.63
N GLN A 211 -9.33 -15.65 7.52
CA GLN A 211 -9.57 -15.35 8.94
C GLN A 211 -8.36 -14.77 9.66
N ASP A 212 -7.19 -15.36 9.41
CA ASP A 212 -5.94 -14.95 10.05
C ASP A 212 -5.23 -13.81 9.31
N LEU A 213 -5.80 -13.24 8.26
CA LEU A 213 -5.34 -11.97 7.66
C LEU A 213 -5.98 -10.76 8.36
N ALA A 214 -7.07 -10.97 9.08
CA ALA A 214 -7.93 -9.90 9.55
C ALA A 214 -7.34 -9.09 10.71
N VAL A 215 -7.63 -7.79 10.69
CA VAL A 215 -7.47 -6.83 11.78
C VAL A 215 -8.77 -6.04 11.86
N PHE A 216 -9.40 -6.01 13.03
CA PHE A 216 -10.73 -5.45 13.19
C PHE A 216 -10.71 -4.07 13.85
N PHE A 217 -11.59 -3.19 13.41
CA PHE A 217 -11.87 -1.92 14.07
C PHE A 217 -13.37 -1.60 14.02
N ASN A 218 -13.83 -0.65 14.83
CA ASN A 218 -15.22 -0.20 14.84
C ASN A 218 -15.30 1.31 15.13
N SER A 219 -16.49 1.91 15.01
CA SER A 219 -16.67 3.35 15.25
C SER A 219 -16.27 3.78 16.67
N LYS A 220 -16.47 2.92 17.69
CA LYS A 220 -16.12 3.22 19.08
C LYS A 220 -14.61 3.37 19.29
N MET A 221 -13.81 2.52 18.65
CA MET A 221 -12.35 2.67 18.66
C MET A 221 -11.92 3.98 17.98
N LEU A 222 -12.57 4.36 16.87
CA LEU A 222 -12.26 5.64 16.22
C LEU A 222 -12.60 6.84 17.11
N GLU A 223 -13.68 6.77 17.89
CA GLU A 223 -14.02 7.77 18.90
C GLU A 223 -12.95 7.85 20.00
N ASP A 224 -12.47 6.72 20.50
CA ASP A 224 -11.42 6.66 21.52
C ASP A 224 -10.07 7.23 21.03
N TRP A 225 -9.74 7.01 19.75
CA TRP A 225 -8.54 7.54 19.11
C TRP A 225 -8.66 9.02 18.75
N TYR A 226 -9.83 9.45 18.26
CA TYR A 226 -10.08 10.80 17.77
C TYR A 226 -11.23 11.49 18.50
N PRO A 227 -11.16 11.71 19.82
CA PRO A 227 -12.29 12.18 20.65
C PRO A 227 -12.73 13.62 20.36
N LYS A 228 -11.98 14.35 19.54
CA LYS A 228 -12.32 15.72 19.10
C LYS A 228 -13.14 15.74 17.81
N ILE A 229 -13.30 14.60 17.14
CA ILE A 229 -14.12 14.45 15.93
C ILE A 229 -15.53 14.07 16.37
N ASN A 230 -16.54 14.75 15.84
CA ASN A 230 -17.93 14.54 16.29
C ASN A 230 -18.64 13.37 15.58
N VAL A 231 -18.11 12.90 14.45
CA VAL A 231 -18.76 11.92 13.58
C VAL A 231 -17.79 10.81 13.24
N HIS A 232 -18.12 9.57 13.62
CA HIS A 232 -17.32 8.38 13.32
C HIS A 232 -18.01 7.43 12.35
N GLN A 233 -17.87 7.73 11.05
CA GLN A 233 -18.46 6.95 9.97
C GLN A 233 -17.41 6.60 8.92
N ALA A 234 -17.46 5.36 8.41
CA ALA A 234 -16.53 4.84 7.42
C ALA A 234 -16.33 5.78 6.21
N ILE A 235 -17.42 6.37 5.71
CA ILE A 235 -17.42 7.29 4.55
C ILE A 235 -16.73 8.64 4.80
N LEU A 236 -16.47 9.02 6.05
CA LEU A 236 -15.80 10.29 6.38
C LEU A 236 -14.37 10.09 6.88
N GLN A 237 -14.00 8.84 7.20
CA GLN A 237 -12.81 8.53 7.97
C GLN A 237 -11.94 7.48 7.29
N TYR A 238 -11.94 7.45 5.94
CA TYR A 238 -11.24 6.44 5.14
C TYR A 238 -9.77 6.21 5.53
N PHE A 239 -9.07 7.25 6.00
CA PHE A 239 -7.65 7.19 6.36
C PHE A 239 -7.37 6.94 7.84
N GLN A 240 -8.32 7.22 8.75
CA GLN A 240 -8.08 7.11 10.19
C GLN A 240 -7.76 5.68 10.64
N PRO A 241 -8.49 4.63 10.21
CA PRO A 241 -8.14 3.25 10.54
C PRO A 241 -6.73 2.86 10.07
N LEU A 242 -6.31 3.30 8.88
CA LEU A 242 -4.96 3.04 8.38
C LEU A 242 -3.89 3.76 9.20
N GLN A 243 -4.14 5.02 9.60
CA GLN A 243 -3.23 5.78 10.46
C GLN A 243 -3.06 5.12 11.84
N ILE A 244 -4.15 4.61 12.42
CA ILE A 244 -4.08 3.84 13.68
C ILE A 244 -3.30 2.54 13.45
N PHE A 245 -3.61 1.81 12.37
CA PHE A 245 -2.93 0.57 12.02
C PHE A 245 -1.42 0.79 11.86
N SER A 246 -0.99 1.82 11.12
CA SER A 246 0.43 2.11 10.92
C SER A 246 1.14 2.48 12.23
N ARG A 247 0.46 3.22 13.11
CA ARG A 247 0.98 3.55 14.44
C ARG A 247 1.17 2.33 15.33
N LEU A 248 0.20 1.40 15.31
CA LEU A 248 0.26 0.17 16.10
C LEU A 248 1.20 -0.89 15.50
N ASN A 249 1.55 -0.76 14.22
CA ASN A 249 2.37 -1.71 13.49
C ASN A 249 3.64 -1.05 12.90
N PRO A 250 4.57 -0.56 13.76
CA PRO A 250 5.80 0.10 13.30
C PRO A 250 6.81 -0.88 12.67
N GLN A 251 6.45 -2.15 12.51
CA GLN A 251 7.24 -3.12 11.75
C GLN A 251 7.26 -2.87 10.24
N TYR A 252 6.34 -2.04 9.74
CA TYR A 252 6.23 -1.68 8.34
C TYR A 252 6.74 -0.26 8.13
N ASP A 253 7.57 -0.10 7.10
CA ASP A 253 8.10 1.20 6.68
C ASP A 253 7.13 1.92 5.75
N LEU A 254 6.36 1.15 4.96
CA LEU A 254 5.48 1.66 3.91
C LEU A 254 4.10 1.00 3.97
N PHE A 255 3.08 1.71 3.47
CA PHE A 255 1.69 1.27 3.50
C PHE A 255 0.99 1.55 2.16
N TRP A 256 0.28 0.55 1.64
CA TRP A 256 -0.70 0.69 0.58
C TRP A 256 -2.10 0.40 1.12
N GLN A 257 -3.11 1.15 0.69
CA GLN A 257 -4.51 0.87 0.99
C GLN A 257 -5.30 0.71 -0.31
N PHE A 258 -6.09 -0.35 -0.38
CA PHE A 258 -7.02 -0.60 -1.48
C PHE A 258 -8.42 -0.92 -0.94
N GLU A 259 -9.43 -0.41 -1.63
CA GLU A 259 -10.82 -0.77 -1.39
C GLU A 259 -11.19 -2.01 -2.22
N MET A 260 -12.09 -2.86 -1.70
CA MET A 260 -12.53 -4.07 -2.41
C MET A 260 -13.43 -3.80 -3.61
N ASP A 261 -13.87 -2.57 -3.85
CA ASP A 261 -14.60 -2.18 -5.07
C ASP A 261 -13.67 -1.69 -6.20
N SER A 262 -12.35 -1.67 -5.95
CA SER A 262 -11.33 -1.40 -6.96
C SER A 262 -10.81 -2.70 -7.56
N ARG A 263 -10.53 -2.69 -8.88
CA ARG A 263 -9.98 -3.85 -9.61
C ARG A 263 -8.80 -3.44 -10.47
N TYR A 264 -7.70 -4.17 -10.31
CA TYR A 264 -6.55 -4.13 -11.20
C TYR A 264 -6.32 -5.51 -11.83
N THR A 265 -6.27 -5.53 -13.16
CA THR A 265 -6.18 -6.77 -13.95
C THR A 265 -4.74 -7.09 -14.38
N GLY A 266 -3.75 -6.27 -14.04
CA GLY A 266 -2.34 -6.58 -14.26
C GLY A 266 -1.68 -7.31 -13.08
N HIS A 267 -0.35 -7.40 -13.12
CA HIS A 267 0.47 -7.99 -12.05
C HIS A 267 0.76 -6.93 -10.97
N PHE A 268 0.32 -7.16 -9.74
CA PHE A 268 0.39 -6.20 -8.63
C PHE A 268 1.82 -5.78 -8.28
N TYR A 269 2.77 -6.73 -8.23
CA TYR A 269 4.16 -6.38 -7.93
C TYR A 269 4.72 -5.36 -8.92
N ASN A 270 4.56 -5.62 -10.22
CA ASN A 270 4.99 -4.68 -11.27
C ASN A 270 4.25 -3.34 -11.13
N PHE A 271 2.94 -3.36 -10.91
CA PHE A 271 2.15 -2.14 -10.76
C PHE A 271 2.64 -1.25 -9.62
N LEU A 272 2.83 -1.79 -8.41
CA LEU A 272 3.29 -1.01 -7.26
C LEU A 272 4.73 -0.54 -7.43
N GLN A 273 5.62 -1.40 -7.97
CA GLN A 273 7.00 -1.01 -8.24
C GLN A 273 7.07 0.15 -9.24
N GLN A 274 6.28 0.12 -10.31
CA GLN A 274 6.25 1.20 -11.30
C GLN A 274 5.60 2.47 -10.76
N ALA A 275 4.55 2.36 -9.94
CA ALA A 275 3.95 3.51 -9.26
C ALA A 275 4.97 4.20 -8.34
N THR A 276 5.70 3.43 -7.52
CA THR A 276 6.77 3.95 -6.66
C THR A 276 7.93 4.52 -7.47
N ALA A 277 8.37 3.84 -8.52
CA ALA A 277 9.47 4.30 -9.38
C ALA A 277 9.10 5.60 -10.11
N PHE A 278 7.85 5.75 -10.55
CA PHE A 278 7.33 6.99 -11.12
C PHE A 278 7.30 8.11 -10.08
N ALA A 279 6.79 7.83 -8.87
CA ALA A 279 6.70 8.82 -7.80
C ALA A 279 8.09 9.36 -7.39
N LYS A 280 9.10 8.50 -7.31
CA LYS A 280 10.51 8.87 -7.05
C LYS A 280 11.10 9.83 -8.08
N GLN A 281 10.58 9.84 -9.30
CA GLN A 281 11.08 10.74 -10.35
C GLN A 281 10.49 12.15 -10.24
N GLN A 282 9.47 12.36 -9.40
CA GLN A 282 8.77 13.63 -9.34
C GLN A 282 9.52 14.61 -8.41
N PRO A 283 9.86 15.81 -8.88
CA PRO A 283 10.40 16.84 -8.00
C PRO A 283 9.31 17.37 -7.07
N ARG A 284 9.68 17.77 -5.85
CA ARG A 284 8.73 18.40 -4.90
C ARG A 284 8.16 19.72 -5.44
N LYS A 285 8.87 20.39 -6.35
CA LYS A 285 8.50 21.73 -6.84
C LYS A 285 7.25 21.61 -7.67
N ASN A 286 6.26 22.45 -7.39
CA ASN A 286 4.96 22.44 -8.04
C ASN A 286 4.21 21.09 -7.96
N LEU A 287 4.61 20.17 -7.07
CA LEU A 287 4.01 18.84 -7.00
C LEU A 287 2.55 18.93 -6.53
N TRP A 288 2.29 19.79 -5.54
CA TRP A 288 0.95 20.08 -5.02
C TRP A 288 0.05 20.70 -6.08
N GLU A 289 0.60 21.47 -7.02
CA GLU A 289 -0.13 22.13 -8.10
C GLU A 289 -0.29 21.22 -9.31
N ARG A 290 0.54 20.19 -9.48
CA ARG A 290 0.34 19.13 -10.49
C ARG A 290 -0.70 18.10 -10.07
N ASN A 291 -0.70 17.71 -8.80
CA ASN A 291 -1.57 16.66 -8.25
C ASN A 291 -3.09 16.89 -8.37
N PRO A 292 -3.65 18.10 -8.56
CA PRO A 292 -5.08 18.31 -8.78
C PRO A 292 -5.57 17.99 -10.19
N TYR A 293 -4.67 17.76 -11.13
CA TYR A 293 -5.02 17.52 -12.52
C TYR A 293 -5.13 16.03 -12.83
N PHE A 294 -6.11 15.67 -13.66
CA PHE A 294 -6.02 14.46 -14.46
C PHE A 294 -5.08 14.69 -15.63
N TYR A 295 -4.03 13.88 -15.77
CA TYR A 295 -3.19 13.92 -16.97
C TYR A 295 -3.91 13.24 -18.15
N ILE A 296 -4.24 14.04 -19.16
CA ILE A 296 -4.93 13.62 -20.39
C ILE A 296 -3.95 13.78 -21.55
N PRO A 297 -3.37 12.69 -22.09
CA PRO A 297 -2.35 12.77 -23.15
C PRO A 297 -2.82 13.54 -24.40
N ALA A 298 -4.10 13.41 -24.77
CA ALA A 298 -4.68 14.09 -25.93
C ALA A 298 -4.73 15.63 -25.77
N VAL A 299 -4.72 16.14 -24.54
CA VAL A 299 -4.76 17.58 -24.23
C VAL A 299 -3.35 18.08 -23.89
N HIS A 300 -2.64 17.35 -23.03
CA HIS A 300 -1.38 17.84 -22.46
C HIS A 300 -0.13 17.40 -23.25
N GLY A 301 -0.23 16.43 -24.16
CA GLY A 301 0.92 15.83 -24.83
C GLY A 301 1.65 14.83 -23.93
N SER A 302 2.99 14.82 -23.94
CA SER A 302 3.80 13.98 -23.05
C SER A 302 3.67 14.39 -21.58
N TRP A 303 4.12 13.51 -20.67
CA TRP A 303 4.18 13.84 -19.23
C TRP A 303 5.10 15.05 -18.95
N GLU A 304 6.20 15.17 -19.70
CA GLU A 304 7.11 16.31 -19.63
C GLU A 304 6.41 17.61 -20.06
N ASN A 305 5.69 17.59 -21.20
CA ASN A 305 4.93 18.75 -21.65
C ASN A 305 3.84 19.16 -20.65
N PHE A 306 3.20 18.19 -19.98
CA PHE A 306 2.23 18.46 -18.93
C PHE A 306 2.88 19.15 -17.72
N THR A 307 3.99 18.59 -17.23
CA THR A 307 4.78 19.15 -16.14
C THR A 307 5.21 20.59 -16.44
N ASP A 308 5.79 20.81 -17.63
CA ASP A 308 6.18 22.12 -18.14
C ASP A 308 5.03 23.15 -18.18
N GLN A 309 3.83 22.71 -18.55
CA GLN A 309 2.65 23.58 -18.60
C GLN A 309 2.24 24.05 -17.21
N VAL A 310 2.21 23.13 -16.24
CA VAL A 310 1.91 23.49 -14.84
C VAL A 310 3.02 24.41 -14.31
N ASP A 311 4.28 24.10 -14.60
CA ASP A 311 5.40 24.89 -14.10
C ASP A 311 5.43 26.33 -14.65
N ARG A 312 5.09 26.50 -15.93
CA ARG A 312 4.92 27.83 -16.53
C ARG A 312 3.75 28.59 -15.90
N SER A 313 2.66 27.90 -15.55
CA SER A 313 1.52 28.52 -14.87
C SER A 313 1.86 29.06 -13.47
N MET A 314 2.89 28.47 -12.83
CA MET A 314 3.38 28.87 -11.51
C MET A 314 4.53 29.90 -11.55
N THR A 315 4.89 30.41 -12.73
CA THR A 315 6.00 31.38 -12.84
C THR A 315 5.68 32.69 -12.12
N GLY A 316 6.48 33.02 -11.11
CA GLY A 316 6.31 34.22 -10.28
C GLY A 316 5.22 34.09 -9.20
N LEU A 317 4.64 32.90 -9.04
CA LEU A 317 3.70 32.56 -7.97
C LEU A 317 4.40 31.71 -6.91
N HIS A 318 3.93 31.81 -5.67
CA HIS A 318 4.41 30.93 -4.60
C HIS A 318 3.79 29.55 -4.73
N SER A 319 4.62 28.51 -4.60
CA SER A 319 4.18 27.11 -4.58
C SER A 319 4.24 26.55 -3.17
N ILE A 320 3.43 25.52 -2.90
CA ILE A 320 3.61 24.70 -1.70
C ILE A 320 4.89 23.88 -1.86
N TRP A 321 5.96 24.43 -1.29
CA TRP A 321 7.31 23.89 -1.47
C TRP A 321 7.61 22.74 -0.50
N GLY A 322 7.23 22.90 0.77
CA GLY A 322 7.46 21.91 1.82
C GLY A 322 6.18 21.51 2.56
N PRO A 323 6.32 20.81 3.70
CA PRO A 323 5.21 20.38 4.52
C PRO A 323 4.26 21.54 4.91
N GLN A 324 2.95 21.28 4.83
CA GLN A 324 1.90 22.22 5.23
C GLN A 324 1.08 21.62 6.37
N PRO A 325 1.54 21.73 7.63
CA PRO A 325 0.83 21.13 8.75
C PRO A 325 -0.47 21.87 9.04
N ALA A 326 -1.52 21.12 9.36
CA ALA A 326 -2.76 21.72 9.84
C ALA A 326 -2.53 22.42 11.19
N LYS A 327 -3.36 23.43 11.49
CA LYS A 327 -3.24 24.21 12.72
C LYS A 327 -3.28 23.31 13.96
N GLY A 328 -2.25 23.41 14.81
CA GLY A 328 -2.14 22.63 16.04
C GLY A 328 -1.48 21.26 15.88
N ILE A 329 -0.95 20.96 14.68
CA ILE A 329 -0.07 19.80 14.45
C ILE A 329 1.38 20.32 14.41
N GLU A 330 2.21 19.79 15.30
CA GLU A 330 3.66 20.00 15.26
C GLU A 330 4.29 18.89 14.42
N LEU A 331 5.11 19.26 13.44
CA LEU A 331 5.87 18.31 12.66
C LEU A 331 7.09 17.85 13.45
N GLY A 332 7.40 16.56 13.38
CA GLY A 332 8.64 16.03 13.90
C GLY A 332 9.84 16.52 13.08
N ASN A 333 11.05 16.38 13.65
CA ASN A 333 12.31 16.76 13.00
C ASN A 333 12.63 15.98 11.72
N GLU A 334 11.85 14.94 11.40
CA GLU A 334 11.98 14.11 10.20
C GLU A 334 11.29 14.72 8.98
N ALA A 335 10.48 15.77 9.16
CA ALA A 335 9.79 16.40 8.05
C ALA A 335 10.79 17.05 7.08
N PRO A 336 10.67 16.81 5.77
CA PRO A 336 11.63 17.29 4.79
C PRO A 336 11.56 18.82 4.68
N GLU A 337 12.67 19.51 4.96
CA GLU A 337 12.77 20.95 4.82
C GLU A 337 13.29 21.36 3.43
N PRO A 338 12.70 22.37 2.79
CA PRO A 338 13.21 22.85 1.52
C PRO A 338 14.64 23.40 1.64
N PRO A 339 15.55 23.08 0.70
CA PRO A 339 16.94 23.51 0.77
C PRO A 339 17.14 25.03 0.58
N ARG A 340 16.14 25.71 0.04
CA ARG A 340 16.10 27.16 -0.21
C ARG A 340 14.64 27.60 -0.47
N PRO A 341 14.33 28.90 -0.53
CA PRO A 341 13.00 29.37 -0.92
C PRO A 341 12.57 28.87 -2.31
N ASP A 342 11.26 28.75 -2.51
CA ASP A 342 10.64 28.16 -3.70
C ASP A 342 10.96 28.92 -5.00
N LEU A 343 10.89 30.25 -4.93
CA LEU A 343 11.20 31.15 -6.04
C LEU A 343 12.70 31.16 -6.41
N ASP A 344 13.57 30.73 -5.49
CA ASP A 344 15.02 30.74 -5.68
C ASP A 344 15.56 29.41 -6.25
N ASP A 345 14.75 28.35 -6.29
CA ASP A 345 15.15 27.03 -6.81
C ASP A 345 14.77 26.84 -8.29
N ASN A 346 15.76 26.79 -9.17
CA ASN A 346 15.58 26.45 -10.59
C ASN A 346 16.16 25.08 -10.97
N SER A 347 16.56 24.28 -9.99
CA SER A 347 17.26 23.00 -10.17
C SER A 347 16.31 21.80 -10.34
N TRP A 348 15.08 21.90 -9.82
CA TRP A 348 14.09 20.81 -9.84
C TRP A 348 14.61 19.48 -9.28
N SER A 349 15.61 19.53 -8.38
CA SER A 349 16.30 18.32 -7.92
C SER A 349 15.84 17.85 -6.54
N TRP A 350 15.20 18.72 -5.74
CA TRP A 350 14.78 18.35 -4.39
C TRP A 350 13.59 17.38 -4.43
N GLY A 351 13.67 16.29 -3.67
CA GLY A 351 12.71 15.19 -3.68
C GLY A 351 12.97 14.11 -4.73
N VAL A 352 13.78 14.37 -5.75
CA VAL A 352 14.02 13.39 -6.82
C VAL A 352 14.89 12.25 -6.28
N GLY A 353 14.37 11.03 -6.39
CA GLY A 353 14.97 9.80 -5.87
C GLY A 353 14.54 9.45 -4.44
N GLU A 354 13.85 10.35 -3.74
CA GLU A 354 13.28 10.10 -2.41
C GLU A 354 11.99 9.27 -2.51
N GLU A 355 11.70 8.46 -1.50
CA GLU A 355 10.38 7.82 -1.38
C GLU A 355 9.29 8.90 -1.29
N ALA A 356 8.13 8.62 -1.90
CA ALA A 356 7.01 9.55 -1.85
C ALA A 356 6.36 9.55 -0.46
N ASP A 357 6.06 10.73 0.07
CA ASP A 357 5.35 10.87 1.35
C ASP A 357 3.93 10.29 1.28
N VAL A 358 3.27 10.44 0.12
CA VAL A 358 1.95 9.87 -0.17
C VAL A 358 1.77 9.68 -1.68
N ILE A 359 1.13 8.57 -2.07
CA ILE A 359 0.67 8.33 -3.44
C ILE A 359 -0.85 8.18 -3.40
N THR A 360 -1.56 8.93 -4.26
CA THR A 360 -3.01 8.82 -4.42
C THR A 360 -3.34 8.38 -5.84
N TRP A 361 -4.39 7.56 -5.99
CA TRP A 361 -4.86 7.08 -7.30
C TRP A 361 -5.81 8.06 -7.99
N LEU A 362 -6.29 9.05 -7.25
CA LEU A 362 -7.10 10.15 -7.75
C LEU A 362 -6.38 11.48 -7.49
N PRO A 363 -6.67 12.52 -8.31
CA PRO A 363 -6.14 13.84 -8.07
C PRO A 363 -6.48 14.38 -6.69
N GLN A 364 -5.58 15.19 -6.14
CA GLN A 364 -5.83 15.90 -4.88
C GLN A 364 -6.80 17.06 -5.13
N PHE A 365 -7.81 17.19 -4.27
CA PHE A 365 -8.75 18.29 -4.40
C PHE A 365 -8.13 19.59 -3.87
N ASP A 366 -8.04 20.62 -4.71
CA ASP A 366 -7.68 21.99 -4.30
C ASP A 366 -8.96 22.83 -4.11
N PRO A 367 -9.32 23.17 -2.85
CA PRO A 367 -10.52 23.92 -2.57
C PRO A 367 -10.40 25.43 -2.80
N GLN A 368 -9.19 26.00 -2.96
CA GLN A 368 -8.93 27.45 -2.82
C GLN A 368 -9.73 28.34 -3.78
N HIS A 369 -10.13 27.81 -4.93
CA HIS A 369 -10.89 28.52 -5.97
C HIS A 369 -12.26 27.90 -6.25
N THR A 370 -12.79 27.15 -5.28
CA THR A 370 -14.08 26.48 -5.39
C THR A 370 -15.11 27.11 -4.45
N TYR A 371 -16.39 26.99 -4.80
CA TYR A 371 -17.50 27.33 -3.91
C TYR A 371 -17.86 26.19 -2.95
N TRP A 372 -16.94 25.23 -2.73
CA TRP A 372 -17.23 24.02 -1.97
C TRP A 372 -17.39 24.35 -0.48
N PRO A 373 -18.54 24.04 0.15
CA PRO A 373 -18.85 24.51 1.50
C PRO A 373 -18.34 23.61 2.65
N ILE A 374 -17.55 22.57 2.34
CA ILE A 374 -17.03 21.62 3.33
C ILE A 374 -15.51 21.74 3.36
N CYS A 375 -15.00 22.48 4.33
CA CYS A 375 -13.58 22.55 4.70
C CYS A 375 -13.39 22.01 6.12
#